data_AF-A0AA36IHP3-F1
#
_entry.id   AF-A0AA36IHP3-F1
#
_cell.length_a   1.000
_cell.length_b   1.000
_cell.length_c   1.000
_cell.angle_alpha   90.00
_cell.angle_beta   90.00
_cell.angle_gamma   90.00
#
_symmetry.space_group_name_H-M   'P 1'
#
loop_
_entity.id
_entity.type
_entity.pdbx_description
1 polymer ?
#
loop_
_entity_poly.entity_id
_entity_poly.type
_entity_poly.pdbx_seq_one_letter_code
_entity_poly.pdbx_strand_id
1 'polypeptide(L)'
;MASRVLHKALVAAAAVRAQEPPYGFRARLQEAADVMCTEDCWMQGVSEISEMMRKGTEYTTIDMRALLYVVDIVLRRTELARQRNLQDPVAEKLAKALQPHLGSWLLQVLRHRRQPHALQKSRRMVQKWRDGGWLNVDTLAPLLDLLNEELPADSQQDDSQQSSLSQPSLPAASGPSPKRPRSEAPTLAPAAPAAPLAPAAPAALAAPGPAPVALAHTRRVVLPGRRSSAPRPAPEPAVAPVAPEAAPKAVTEAKAPKEAPAQTCNDREPHKIWKVLGDCRCLFRAVARARYLDHHNRLPRDILGEPLDEAQRTKERETADKLRRCLCQRLQKCKEEVSALLEGPVPFEEYLSKMEDWRTWGDEICLKFLPDLIGCPIQVYSWNSEQGLTFDAGMYLPTDKVKLKEDCIVLWYNGKTHYDLVSTEWLQWRENTILSSAT
;
A
#
# COMPACT_ATOMS: atom_id res chain seq x y z
N MET A 1 23.39 0.18 24.99
CA MET A 1 21.93 0.01 24.75
C MET A 1 21.63 -0.02 23.26
N ALA A 2 22.12 0.96 22.48
CA ALA A 2 21.99 1.07 21.03
C ALA A 2 22.24 -0.23 20.23
N SER A 3 23.39 -0.90 20.42
CA SER A 3 23.71 -2.16 19.73
C SER A 3 22.65 -3.27 19.94
N ARG A 4 22.06 -3.39 21.14
CA ARG A 4 20.99 -4.38 21.40
C ARG A 4 19.69 -4.03 20.69
N VAL A 5 19.37 -2.74 20.56
CA VAL A 5 18.17 -2.27 19.84
C VAL A 5 18.30 -2.56 18.36
N LEU A 6 19.45 -2.19 17.77
CA LEU A 6 19.77 -2.49 16.39
C LEU A 6 19.72 -4.00 16.09
N HIS A 7 20.37 -4.82 16.91
CA HIS A 7 20.39 -6.26 16.72
C HIS A 7 18.97 -6.85 16.74
N LYS A 8 18.11 -6.44 17.68
CA LYS A 8 16.72 -6.88 17.73
C LYS A 8 15.93 -6.49 16.48
N ALA A 9 16.09 -5.26 16.00
CA ALA A 9 15.39 -4.78 14.81
C ALA A 9 15.83 -5.57 13.56
N LEU A 10 17.13 -5.84 13.40
CA LEU A 10 17.66 -6.64 12.29
C LEU A 10 17.21 -8.10 12.37
N VAL A 11 17.20 -8.71 13.55
CA VAL A 11 16.68 -10.07 13.76
C VAL A 11 15.19 -10.15 13.40
N ALA A 12 14.39 -9.17 13.82
CA ALA A 12 12.97 -9.12 13.48
C ALA A 12 12.73 -8.91 11.98
N ALA A 13 13.57 -8.11 11.32
CA ALA A 13 13.56 -7.92 9.87
C ALA A 13 13.96 -9.20 9.11
N ALA A 14 14.94 -9.95 9.62
CA ALA A 14 15.50 -11.14 8.97
C ALA A 14 14.77 -12.45 9.32
N ALA A 15 13.80 -12.45 10.24
CA ALA A 15 13.02 -13.64 10.54
C ALA A 15 12.30 -14.18 9.29
N VAL A 16 12.32 -15.50 9.10
CA VAL A 16 11.74 -16.15 7.90
C VAL A 16 10.29 -15.73 7.69
N ARG A 17 9.99 -15.37 6.44
CA ARG A 17 8.68 -14.89 5.97
C ARG A 17 7.50 -15.85 6.17
N ALA A 18 7.75 -17.10 6.56
CA ALA A 18 6.79 -18.21 6.54
C ALA A 18 5.68 -18.10 7.60
N GLN A 19 5.79 -17.21 8.59
CA GLN A 19 4.86 -17.18 9.73
C GLN A 19 4.03 -15.90 9.84
N GLU A 20 4.16 -14.92 8.93
CA GLU A 20 3.56 -13.60 9.14
C GLU A 20 2.92 -12.95 7.90
N PRO A 21 1.88 -12.12 8.10
CA PRO A 21 1.20 -11.43 7.03
C PRO A 21 2.15 -10.45 6.30
N PRO A 22 2.01 -10.28 4.97
CA PRO A 22 2.94 -9.53 4.13
C PRO A 22 3.06 -8.02 4.42
N TYR A 23 2.27 -7.49 5.36
CA TYR A 23 2.23 -6.06 5.71
C TYR A 23 3.26 -5.70 6.78
N GLY A 24 3.39 -6.52 7.84
CA GLY A 24 4.36 -6.29 8.91
C GLY A 24 5.80 -6.38 8.43
N PHE A 25 6.06 -7.18 7.39
CA PHE A 25 7.41 -7.35 6.84
C PHE A 25 8.03 -6.02 6.37
N ARG A 26 7.30 -5.21 5.60
CA ARG A 26 7.84 -3.93 5.09
C ARG A 26 8.05 -2.92 6.21
N ALA A 27 7.15 -2.88 7.20
CA ALA A 27 7.29 -2.01 8.37
C ALA A 27 8.56 -2.35 9.16
N ARG A 28 8.84 -3.63 9.41
CA ARG A 28 10.08 -4.06 10.10
C ARG A 28 11.35 -3.74 9.33
N LEU A 29 11.32 -3.89 8.00
CA LEU A 29 12.46 -3.49 7.16
C LEU A 29 12.75 -1.98 7.29
N GLN A 30 11.68 -1.17 7.31
CA GLN A 30 11.77 0.27 7.48
C GLN A 30 12.26 0.64 8.88
N GLU A 31 11.69 0.05 9.93
CA GLU A 31 12.09 0.24 11.32
C GLU A 31 13.58 -0.12 11.53
N ALA A 32 14.03 -1.27 11.00
CA ALA A 32 15.43 -1.65 11.07
C ALA A 32 16.35 -0.65 10.36
N ALA A 33 15.94 -0.14 9.19
CA ALA A 33 16.69 0.88 8.46
C ALA A 33 16.74 2.22 9.22
N ASP A 34 15.63 2.62 9.84
CA ASP A 34 15.56 3.86 10.62
C ASP A 34 16.41 3.77 11.89
N VAL A 35 16.39 2.63 12.59
CA VAL A 35 17.28 2.37 13.73
C VAL A 35 18.75 2.43 13.30
N MET A 36 19.10 1.83 12.15
CA MET A 36 20.46 1.92 11.59
C MET A 36 20.88 3.35 11.27
N CYS A 37 19.96 4.20 10.84
CA CYS A 37 20.20 5.61 10.52
C CYS A 37 20.16 6.54 11.76
N THR A 38 20.29 6.00 12.98
CA THR A 38 20.49 6.81 14.19
C THR A 38 21.99 7.04 14.48
N GLU A 39 22.31 8.19 15.09
CA GLU A 39 23.70 8.57 15.44
C GLU A 39 24.41 7.50 16.28
N ASP A 40 23.67 6.79 17.13
CA ASP A 40 24.23 5.80 18.05
C ASP A 40 24.43 4.39 17.44
N CYS A 41 23.83 4.12 16.27
CA CYS A 41 23.77 2.76 15.70
C CYS A 41 24.49 2.61 14.36
N TRP A 42 24.72 3.69 13.61
CA TRP A 42 25.20 3.57 12.22
C TRP A 42 26.59 2.88 12.13
N MET A 43 27.46 3.07 13.12
CA MET A 43 28.78 2.41 13.14
C MET A 43 28.66 0.89 13.31
N GLN A 44 27.70 0.42 14.10
CA GLN A 44 27.47 -1.01 14.34
C GLN A 44 26.59 -1.64 13.25
N GLY A 45 25.82 -0.84 12.51
CA GLY A 45 24.95 -1.29 11.41
C GLY A 45 25.66 -2.21 10.43
N VAL A 46 26.86 -1.82 9.99
CA VAL A 46 27.64 -2.59 8.99
C VAL A 46 28.14 -3.92 9.57
N SER A 47 28.65 -3.92 10.81
CA SER A 47 29.14 -5.14 11.45
C SER A 47 28.02 -6.14 11.75
N GLU A 48 26.86 -5.65 12.21
CA GLU A 48 25.70 -6.49 12.51
C GLU A 48 25.12 -7.13 11.25
N ILE A 49 24.94 -6.36 10.16
CA ILE A 49 24.50 -6.95 8.88
C ILE A 49 25.52 -7.95 8.37
N SER A 50 26.82 -7.64 8.42
CA SER A 50 27.87 -8.58 7.99
C SER A 50 27.80 -9.90 8.74
N GLU A 51 27.67 -9.84 10.06
CA GLU A 51 27.58 -11.01 10.92
C GLU A 51 26.28 -11.80 10.67
N MET A 52 25.16 -11.12 10.45
CA MET A 52 23.89 -11.77 10.13
C MET A 52 23.89 -12.39 8.73
N MET A 53 24.51 -11.76 7.72
CA MET A 53 24.69 -12.35 6.39
C MET A 53 25.53 -13.63 6.49
N ARG A 54 26.63 -13.59 7.24
CA ARG A 54 27.47 -14.78 7.52
C ARG A 54 26.69 -15.89 8.22
N LYS A 55 25.92 -15.56 9.26
CA LYS A 55 25.04 -16.53 9.93
C LYS A 55 23.95 -17.05 8.99
N GLY A 56 23.40 -16.21 8.11
CA GLY A 56 22.38 -16.64 7.14
C GLY A 56 22.91 -17.64 6.11
N THR A 57 24.24 -17.76 5.94
CA THR A 57 24.78 -18.88 5.16
C THR A 57 24.81 -20.20 5.93
N GLU A 58 24.84 -20.15 7.26
CA GLU A 58 24.86 -21.31 8.16
C GLU A 58 23.44 -21.74 8.59
N TYR A 59 22.53 -20.78 8.78
CA TYR A 59 21.19 -21.00 9.33
C TYR A 59 20.09 -20.55 8.35
N THR A 60 19.15 -21.45 8.04
CA THR A 60 18.01 -21.15 7.15
C THR A 60 16.97 -20.22 7.75
N THR A 61 17.07 -19.93 9.06
CA THR A 61 16.16 -19.06 9.81
C THR A 61 16.38 -17.56 9.55
N ILE A 62 17.48 -17.19 8.89
CA ILE A 62 17.80 -15.81 8.57
C ILE A 62 17.55 -15.56 7.08
N ASP A 63 16.58 -14.71 6.78
CA ASP A 63 16.31 -14.25 5.43
C ASP A 63 17.33 -13.16 5.03
N MET A 64 18.45 -13.60 4.44
CA MET A 64 19.49 -12.70 3.94
C MET A 64 18.97 -11.68 2.91
N ARG A 65 17.89 -12.00 2.19
CA ARG A 65 17.29 -11.06 1.24
C ARG A 65 16.58 -9.92 1.97
N ALA A 66 15.96 -10.19 3.11
CA ALA A 66 15.38 -9.16 3.96
C ALA A 66 16.46 -8.18 4.44
N LEU A 67 17.63 -8.67 4.83
CA LEU A 67 18.78 -7.83 5.18
C LEU A 67 19.21 -6.92 4.00
N LEU A 68 19.26 -7.44 2.77
CA LEU A 68 19.54 -6.60 1.59
C LEU A 68 18.46 -5.52 1.36
N TYR A 69 17.20 -5.77 1.73
CA TYR A 69 16.16 -4.74 1.64
C TYR A 69 16.32 -3.65 2.70
N VAL A 70 16.79 -3.97 3.90
CA VAL A 70 17.14 -2.94 4.90
C VAL A 70 18.25 -2.04 4.33
N VAL A 71 19.29 -2.63 3.75
CA VAL A 71 20.36 -1.90 3.05
C VAL A 71 19.80 -1.04 1.90
N ASP A 72 18.90 -1.60 1.09
CA ASP A 72 18.27 -0.88 -0.03
C ASP A 72 17.50 0.37 0.41
N ILE A 73 16.85 0.32 1.58
CA ILE A 73 16.12 1.45 2.16
C ILE A 73 17.09 2.55 2.60
N VAL A 74 18.20 2.19 3.26
CA VAL A 74 19.26 3.15 3.66
C VAL A 74 19.86 3.86 2.44
N LEU A 75 20.18 3.10 1.37
CA LEU A 75 20.71 3.68 0.13
C LEU A 75 19.68 4.61 -0.54
N ARG A 76 18.39 4.24 -0.57
CA ARG A 76 17.31 5.12 -1.08
C ARG A 76 17.17 6.40 -0.29
N ARG A 77 17.25 6.32 1.04
CA ARG A 77 17.15 7.49 1.91
C ARG A 77 18.23 8.51 1.57
N THR A 78 19.47 8.03 1.36
CA THR A 78 20.59 8.87 0.92
C THR A 78 20.35 9.49 -0.45
N GLU A 79 19.86 8.71 -1.41
CA GLU A 79 19.57 9.19 -2.77
C GLU A 79 18.45 10.25 -2.78
N LEU A 80 17.36 10.01 -2.04
CA LEU A 80 16.26 10.96 -1.90
C LEU A 80 16.70 12.27 -1.23
N ALA A 81 17.58 12.18 -0.23
CA ALA A 81 18.16 13.37 0.40
C ALA A 81 18.96 14.20 -0.62
N ARG A 82 19.82 13.56 -1.43
CA ARG A 82 20.56 14.21 -2.52
C ARG A 82 19.65 14.87 -3.54
N GLN A 83 18.62 14.17 -4.02
CA GLN A 83 17.67 14.68 -5.02
C GLN A 83 16.89 15.89 -4.52
N ARG A 84 16.60 15.95 -3.22
CA ARG A 84 15.88 17.06 -2.59
C ARG A 84 16.80 18.18 -2.07
N ASN A 85 18.11 18.07 -2.30
CA ASN A 85 19.11 18.97 -1.72
C ASN A 85 18.99 19.10 -0.18
N LEU A 86 18.60 18.00 0.47
CA LEU A 86 18.53 17.86 1.92
C LEU A 86 19.78 17.15 2.43
N GLN A 87 20.22 17.50 3.64
CA GLN A 87 21.32 16.80 4.31
C GLN A 87 20.78 15.72 5.25
N ASP A 88 21.23 14.49 5.04
CA ASP A 88 21.08 13.39 6.00
C ASP A 88 22.49 12.79 6.24
N PRO A 89 23.29 13.41 7.13
CA PRO A 89 24.70 13.05 7.28
C PRO A 89 24.90 11.63 7.81
N VAL A 90 23.94 11.11 8.59
CA VAL A 90 24.01 9.74 9.14
C VAL A 90 23.75 8.72 8.03
N ALA A 91 22.68 8.90 7.25
CA ALA A 91 22.39 8.02 6.13
C ALA A 91 23.54 8.03 5.10
N GLU A 92 24.14 9.19 4.82
CA GLU A 92 25.26 9.27 3.88
C GLU A 92 26.52 8.57 4.40
N LYS A 93 26.89 8.76 5.67
CA LYS A 93 28.02 8.03 6.30
C LYS A 93 27.78 6.53 6.28
N LEU A 94 26.58 6.09 6.64
CA LEU A 94 26.21 4.68 6.64
C LEU A 94 26.23 4.09 5.23
N ALA A 95 25.67 4.78 4.23
CA ALA A 95 25.67 4.33 2.84
C ALA A 95 27.10 4.17 2.30
N LYS A 96 27.99 5.12 2.59
CA LYS A 96 29.42 5.01 2.27
C LYS A 96 30.08 3.82 2.96
N ALA A 97 29.72 3.55 4.21
CA ALA A 97 30.26 2.42 4.97
C ALA A 97 29.72 1.06 4.48
N LEU A 98 28.49 1.00 3.97
CA LEU A 98 27.87 -0.21 3.40
C LEU A 98 28.41 -0.55 2.00
N GLN A 99 28.77 0.46 1.22
CA GLN A 99 29.14 0.34 -0.20
C GLN A 99 30.17 -0.77 -0.51
N PRO A 100 31.28 -0.93 0.24
CA PRO A 100 32.28 -1.96 -0.04
C PRO A 100 31.76 -3.40 0.13
N HIS A 101 30.65 -3.60 0.85
CA HIS A 101 30.11 -4.92 1.19
C HIS A 101 29.00 -5.38 0.26
N LEU A 102 28.40 -4.49 -0.54
CA LEU A 102 27.21 -4.78 -1.33
C LEU A 102 27.43 -5.95 -2.31
N GLY A 103 28.58 -5.97 -2.99
CA GLY A 103 28.90 -7.02 -3.95
C GLY A 103 29.03 -8.40 -3.30
N SER A 104 29.72 -8.49 -2.16
CA SER A 104 29.92 -9.77 -1.47
C SER A 104 28.63 -10.30 -0.84
N TRP A 105 27.79 -9.43 -0.28
CA TRP A 105 26.48 -9.86 0.26
C TRP A 105 25.50 -10.29 -0.85
N LEU A 106 25.45 -9.58 -1.97
CA LEU A 106 24.65 -10.00 -3.13
C LEU A 106 25.10 -11.37 -3.63
N LEU A 107 26.41 -11.58 -3.73
CA LEU A 107 27.00 -12.86 -4.13
C LEU A 107 26.58 -13.99 -3.18
N GLN A 108 26.62 -13.76 -1.87
CA GLN A 108 26.15 -14.72 -0.86
C GLN A 108 24.67 -15.05 -1.04
N VAL A 109 23.81 -14.05 -1.20
CA VAL A 109 22.36 -14.27 -1.41
C VAL A 109 22.08 -15.04 -2.69
N LEU A 110 22.76 -14.72 -3.79
CA LEU A 110 22.59 -15.40 -5.07
C LEU A 110 23.05 -16.87 -5.00
N ARG A 111 24.13 -17.17 -4.27
CA ARG A 111 24.59 -18.55 -4.06
C ARG A 111 23.60 -19.37 -3.25
N HIS A 112 22.95 -18.78 -2.25
CA HIS A 112 22.04 -19.49 -1.34
C HIS A 112 20.60 -19.62 -1.84
N ARG A 113 20.12 -18.72 -2.70
CA ARG A 113 18.72 -18.74 -3.18
C ARG A 113 18.64 -18.46 -4.68
N ARG A 114 18.77 -19.51 -5.49
CA ARG A 114 18.70 -19.46 -6.96
C ARG A 114 17.30 -19.69 -7.55
N GLN A 115 16.23 -19.37 -6.82
CA GLN A 115 14.87 -19.51 -7.34
C GLN A 115 14.60 -18.49 -8.47
N PRO A 116 13.94 -18.83 -9.59
CA PRO A 116 13.75 -17.92 -10.74
C PRO A 116 13.13 -16.56 -10.36
N HIS A 117 12.07 -16.60 -9.56
CA HIS A 117 11.38 -15.40 -9.07
C HIS A 117 12.28 -14.57 -8.14
N ALA A 118 13.19 -15.22 -7.41
CA ALA A 118 14.12 -14.56 -6.52
C ALA A 118 15.23 -13.86 -7.30
N LEU A 119 15.74 -14.50 -8.35
CA LEU A 119 16.75 -13.96 -9.27
C LEU A 119 16.25 -12.70 -9.98
N GLN A 120 15.04 -12.72 -10.56
CA GLN A 120 14.47 -11.52 -11.22
C GLN A 120 14.43 -10.32 -10.27
N LYS A 121 14.06 -10.58 -9.03
CA LYS A 121 13.88 -9.58 -7.99
C LYS A 121 15.26 -9.08 -7.48
N SER A 122 16.30 -9.91 -7.55
CA SER A 122 17.71 -9.52 -7.34
C SER A 122 18.29 -8.73 -8.52
N ARG A 123 17.96 -9.06 -9.78
CA ARG A 123 18.35 -8.28 -10.96
C ARG A 123 17.89 -6.83 -10.86
N ARG A 124 16.63 -6.61 -10.43
CA ARG A 124 16.09 -5.25 -10.21
C ARG A 124 16.87 -4.47 -9.14
N MET A 125 17.31 -5.14 -8.07
CA MET A 125 18.09 -4.52 -7.00
C MET A 125 19.50 -4.16 -7.49
N VAL A 126 20.19 -5.09 -8.16
CA VAL A 126 21.52 -4.87 -8.76
C VAL A 126 21.48 -3.72 -9.77
N GLN A 127 20.50 -3.72 -10.67
CA GLN A 127 20.30 -2.65 -11.65
C GLN A 127 20.14 -1.30 -10.97
N LYS A 128 19.28 -1.23 -9.96
CA LYS A 128 19.04 0.00 -9.20
C LYS A 128 20.29 0.48 -8.45
N TRP A 129 21.06 -0.42 -7.84
CA TRP A 129 22.28 -0.05 -7.12
C TRP A 129 23.39 0.40 -8.06
N ARG A 130 23.49 -0.21 -9.26
CA ARG A 130 24.37 0.25 -10.33
C ARG A 130 23.99 1.66 -10.77
N ASP A 131 22.72 1.91 -11.06
CA ASP A 131 22.25 3.20 -11.57
C ASP A 131 22.41 4.31 -10.53
N GLY A 132 22.32 3.97 -9.23
CA GLY A 132 22.60 4.88 -8.11
C GLY A 132 24.09 5.05 -7.78
N GLY A 133 25.01 4.45 -8.54
CA GLY A 133 26.45 4.53 -8.30
C GLY A 133 26.94 3.79 -7.04
N TRP A 134 26.14 2.88 -6.49
CA TRP A 134 26.47 2.11 -5.29
C TRP A 134 27.26 0.84 -5.59
N LEU A 135 27.18 0.29 -6.79
CA LEU A 135 27.97 -0.87 -7.22
C LEU A 135 29.03 -0.46 -8.24
N ASN A 136 30.28 -0.85 -8.00
CA ASN A 136 31.35 -0.69 -8.99
C ASN A 136 31.23 -1.76 -10.10
N VAL A 137 31.65 -1.42 -11.31
CA VAL A 137 31.69 -2.30 -12.48
C VAL A 137 32.46 -3.59 -12.19
N ASP A 138 33.57 -3.50 -11.46
CA ASP A 138 34.40 -4.67 -11.11
C ASP A 138 33.65 -5.67 -10.22
N THR A 139 32.74 -5.18 -9.36
CA THR A 139 31.89 -6.04 -8.52
C THR A 139 30.69 -6.62 -9.27
N LEU A 140 30.35 -6.04 -10.43
CA LEU A 140 29.16 -6.37 -11.19
C LEU A 140 29.35 -7.61 -12.07
N ALA A 141 30.54 -7.79 -12.65
CA ALA A 141 30.83 -8.92 -13.54
C ALA A 141 30.47 -10.30 -12.94
N PRO A 142 30.99 -10.70 -11.76
CA PRO A 142 30.67 -12.01 -11.18
C PRO A 142 29.18 -12.14 -10.78
N LEU A 143 28.50 -11.02 -10.52
CA LEU A 143 27.06 -11.03 -10.22
C LEU A 143 26.23 -11.25 -11.48
N LEU A 144 26.60 -10.63 -12.60
CA LEU A 144 25.90 -10.79 -13.87
C LEU A 144 26.04 -12.22 -14.41
N ASP A 145 27.22 -12.83 -14.27
CA ASP A 145 27.43 -14.22 -14.66
C ASP A 145 26.46 -15.16 -13.91
N LEU A 146 26.38 -15.02 -12.58
CA LEU A 146 25.46 -15.81 -11.77
C LEU A 146 23.98 -15.54 -12.03
N LEU A 147 23.65 -14.31 -12.42
CA LEU A 147 22.29 -13.90 -12.76
C LEU A 147 21.89 -14.37 -14.17
N ASN A 148 22.83 -14.63 -15.07
CA ASN A 148 22.59 -15.02 -16.45
C ASN A 148 22.74 -16.53 -16.68
N GLU A 149 23.43 -17.25 -15.80
CA GLU A 149 23.54 -18.71 -15.85
C GLU A 149 22.14 -19.35 -15.83
N GLU A 150 21.82 -20.09 -16.90
CA GLU A 150 20.55 -20.82 -17.01
C GLU A 150 20.47 -21.87 -15.90
N LEU A 151 19.36 -21.89 -15.16
CA LEU A 151 19.17 -22.89 -14.11
C LEU A 151 19.08 -24.27 -14.76
N PRO A 152 19.83 -25.27 -14.29
CA PRO A 152 19.71 -26.63 -14.81
C PRO A 152 18.26 -27.11 -14.67
N ALA A 153 17.72 -27.68 -15.75
CA ALA A 153 16.31 -28.05 -15.90
C ALA A 153 15.80 -28.95 -14.76
N ASP A 154 16.69 -29.71 -14.12
CA ASP A 154 16.37 -30.65 -13.04
C ASP A 154 16.10 -29.99 -11.67
N SER A 155 16.28 -28.67 -11.52
CA SER A 155 16.09 -27.95 -10.25
C SER A 155 14.65 -27.49 -9.99
N GLN A 156 13.68 -27.88 -10.83
CA GLN A 156 12.25 -27.55 -10.67
C GLN A 156 11.48 -28.56 -9.78
N GLN A 157 12.14 -29.22 -8.83
CA GLN A 157 11.49 -30.12 -7.89
C GLN A 157 10.63 -29.37 -6.85
N ASP A 158 9.33 -29.32 -7.17
CA ASP A 158 8.18 -29.61 -6.32
C ASP A 158 8.19 -29.09 -4.87
N ASP A 159 7.90 -27.79 -4.69
CA ASP A 159 7.52 -27.16 -3.41
C ASP A 159 6.14 -27.65 -2.87
N SER A 160 5.52 -28.65 -3.50
CA SER A 160 4.20 -29.17 -3.09
C SER A 160 4.25 -30.11 -1.88
N GLN A 161 5.43 -30.52 -1.38
CA GLN A 161 5.53 -31.52 -0.30
C GLN A 161 5.72 -30.99 1.13
N GLN A 162 5.79 -29.67 1.36
CA GLN A 162 5.93 -29.14 2.74
C GLN A 162 4.61 -28.86 3.49
N SER A 163 3.44 -29.18 2.93
CA SER A 163 2.14 -28.89 3.57
C SER A 163 1.29 -30.11 3.98
N SER A 164 1.83 -31.33 3.97
CA SER A 164 1.06 -32.53 4.36
C SER A 164 1.73 -33.31 5.50
N LEU A 165 1.56 -32.84 6.73
CA LEU A 165 1.67 -33.67 7.93
C LEU A 165 0.39 -33.55 8.77
N SER A 166 -0.26 -34.71 8.93
CA SER A 166 -1.28 -35.05 9.93
C SER A 166 -2.74 -34.66 9.66
N GLN A 167 -3.46 -35.52 8.92
CA GLN A 167 -4.85 -35.87 9.28
C GLN A 167 -5.03 -37.40 9.22
N PRO A 168 -5.73 -38.02 10.20
CA PRO A 168 -5.98 -39.46 10.21
C PRO A 168 -7.16 -39.81 9.31
N SER A 169 -6.98 -40.84 8.49
CA SER A 169 -7.94 -41.37 7.53
C SER A 169 -9.07 -42.14 8.22
N LEU A 170 -10.32 -41.85 7.84
CA LEU A 170 -11.49 -42.70 8.08
C LEU A 170 -11.98 -43.32 6.76
N PRO A 171 -12.59 -44.52 6.79
CA PRO A 171 -12.77 -45.36 5.62
C PRO A 171 -13.95 -44.96 4.73
N ALA A 172 -13.77 -45.22 3.44
CA ALA A 172 -14.68 -44.96 2.35
C ALA A 172 -15.99 -45.77 2.45
N ALA A 173 -17.12 -45.08 2.26
CA ALA A 173 -18.41 -45.69 1.95
C ALA A 173 -18.71 -45.47 0.46
N SER A 174 -18.68 -46.56 -0.29
CA SER A 174 -19.09 -46.67 -1.68
C SER A 174 -20.62 -46.74 -1.79
N GLY A 175 -21.21 -45.90 -2.63
CA GLY A 175 -22.63 -45.92 -2.97
C GLY A 175 -22.87 -45.42 -4.41
N PRO A 176 -23.69 -46.10 -5.22
CA PRO A 176 -23.74 -45.90 -6.67
C PRO A 176 -24.69 -44.77 -7.11
N SER A 177 -24.26 -44.00 -8.11
CA SER A 177 -25.04 -42.98 -8.81
C SER A 177 -26.15 -43.56 -9.70
N PRO A 178 -27.37 -42.98 -9.72
CA PRO A 178 -28.39 -43.35 -10.70
C PRO A 178 -28.29 -42.51 -11.98
N LYS A 179 -28.51 -43.21 -13.10
CA LYS A 179 -28.51 -42.75 -14.50
C LYS A 179 -29.65 -41.74 -14.75
N ARG A 180 -29.34 -40.63 -15.43
CA ARG A 180 -30.33 -39.73 -16.06
C ARG A 180 -30.51 -40.09 -17.55
N PRO A 181 -31.74 -40.11 -18.08
CA PRO A 181 -31.98 -40.27 -19.51
C PRO A 181 -31.81 -38.95 -20.27
N ARG A 182 -31.30 -39.10 -21.50
CA ARG A 182 -30.94 -38.05 -22.46
C ARG A 182 -32.19 -37.71 -23.28
N SER A 183 -32.70 -36.49 -23.17
CA SER A 183 -33.81 -36.00 -24.00
C SER A 183 -33.28 -35.42 -25.32
N GLU A 184 -33.90 -35.86 -26.40
CA GLU A 184 -33.69 -35.45 -27.79
C GLU A 184 -34.14 -33.99 -28.01
N ALA A 185 -33.43 -33.27 -28.87
CA ALA A 185 -33.81 -31.96 -29.39
C ALA A 185 -33.82 -32.01 -30.93
N PRO A 186 -34.85 -31.48 -31.61
CA PRO A 186 -34.84 -31.40 -33.06
C PRO A 186 -34.38 -30.02 -33.57
N THR A 187 -33.38 -30.10 -34.44
CA THR A 187 -33.33 -29.58 -35.81
C THR A 187 -33.59 -28.09 -36.09
N LEU A 188 -32.51 -27.49 -36.61
CA LEU A 188 -32.38 -26.21 -37.30
C LEU A 188 -33.30 -26.05 -38.52
N ALA A 189 -33.71 -24.80 -38.79
CA ALA A 189 -34.02 -24.29 -40.12
C ALA A 189 -33.43 -22.87 -40.28
N PRO A 190 -32.74 -22.56 -41.40
CA PRO A 190 -32.20 -21.23 -41.70
C PRO A 190 -32.95 -20.53 -42.85
N ALA A 191 -32.91 -19.19 -42.86
CA ALA A 191 -33.03 -18.27 -44.03
C ALA A 191 -33.54 -16.89 -43.53
N ALA A 192 -33.18 -15.72 -44.05
CA ALA A 192 -32.18 -15.22 -44.98
C ALA A 192 -32.28 -13.65 -44.90
N PRO A 193 -31.85 -12.80 -45.87
CA PRO A 193 -30.91 -11.71 -45.59
C PRO A 193 -31.45 -10.31 -45.99
N ALA A 194 -30.65 -9.26 -45.73
CA ALA A 194 -30.56 -7.95 -46.41
C ALA A 194 -30.14 -6.88 -45.39
N ALA A 195 -29.37 -5.83 -45.66
CA ALA A 195 -28.54 -5.35 -46.76
C ALA A 195 -27.84 -4.07 -46.21
N PRO A 196 -26.85 -3.49 -46.90
CA PRO A 196 -25.78 -2.68 -46.31
C PRO A 196 -26.05 -1.18 -46.36
N LEU A 197 -25.34 -0.38 -45.57
CA LEU A 197 -25.05 1.02 -45.88
C LEU A 197 -23.71 1.44 -45.23
N ALA A 198 -22.77 1.79 -46.09
CA ALA A 198 -21.59 2.62 -45.83
C ALA A 198 -21.63 3.76 -46.88
N PRO A 199 -20.63 4.65 -46.96
CA PRO A 199 -20.03 5.51 -45.93
C PRO A 199 -20.12 7.01 -46.36
N ALA A 200 -19.79 7.96 -45.48
CA ALA A 200 -19.33 9.29 -45.91
C ALA A 200 -18.62 10.06 -44.78
N ALA A 201 -17.31 10.23 -44.92
CA ALA A 201 -16.60 11.48 -44.59
C ALA A 201 -16.51 12.28 -45.93
N PRO A 202 -16.17 13.60 -46.00
CA PRO A 202 -14.96 14.17 -45.40
C PRO A 202 -14.98 15.68 -45.02
N ALA A 203 -13.85 16.10 -44.42
CA ALA A 203 -13.13 17.39 -44.56
C ALA A 203 -13.83 18.74 -44.23
N ALA A 204 -13.16 19.58 -43.40
CA ALA A 204 -12.30 20.68 -43.90
C ALA A 204 -11.98 21.79 -42.86
N LEU A 205 -10.70 22.20 -42.87
CA LEU A 205 -10.14 23.57 -42.84
C LEU A 205 -10.21 24.48 -41.58
N ALA A 206 -9.04 24.57 -40.92
CA ALA A 206 -8.14 25.73 -40.79
C ALA A 206 -8.60 27.15 -40.33
N ALA A 207 -8.08 27.53 -39.13
CA ALA A 207 -7.38 28.79 -38.72
C ALA A 207 -8.12 30.17 -38.77
N PRO A 208 -7.58 31.29 -38.19
CA PRO A 208 -6.51 31.52 -37.19
C PRO A 208 -6.98 32.38 -35.96
N GLY A 209 -6.04 32.70 -35.05
CA GLY A 209 -6.26 33.42 -33.76
C GLY A 209 -6.72 34.90 -33.85
N PRO A 210 -6.74 35.62 -32.71
CA PRO A 210 -5.49 36.25 -32.26
C PRO A 210 -5.29 36.34 -30.72
N ALA A 211 -4.02 36.53 -30.32
CA ALA A 211 -3.63 37.17 -29.06
C ALA A 211 -3.92 38.69 -29.14
N PRO A 212 -4.08 39.47 -28.05
CA PRO A 212 -2.97 39.76 -27.13
C PRO A 212 -3.39 40.04 -25.68
N VAL A 213 -2.39 40.24 -24.79
CA VAL A 213 -2.17 41.49 -24.02
C VAL A 213 -1.37 41.15 -22.75
N ALA A 214 -0.16 41.71 -22.73
CA ALA A 214 0.71 41.78 -21.58
C ALA A 214 0.14 42.70 -20.50
N LEU A 215 0.37 42.35 -19.23
CA LEU A 215 0.41 43.33 -18.15
C LEU A 215 1.46 42.91 -17.13
N ALA A 216 2.64 43.52 -17.30
CA ALA A 216 3.67 43.60 -16.29
C ALA A 216 3.19 44.56 -15.19
N HIS A 217 3.18 44.13 -13.93
CA HIS A 217 3.34 45.04 -12.81
C HIS A 217 4.32 44.49 -11.79
N THR A 218 5.39 45.26 -11.69
CA THR A 218 6.46 45.27 -10.71
C THR A 218 5.92 45.51 -9.31
N ARG A 219 6.45 44.79 -8.30
CA ARG A 219 6.79 45.43 -7.03
C ARG A 219 7.88 44.66 -6.29
N ARG A 220 9.07 45.22 -6.42
CA ARG A 220 10.31 44.96 -5.70
C ARG A 220 10.15 45.52 -4.28
N VAL A 221 10.13 44.67 -3.26
CA VAL A 221 10.26 45.10 -1.86
C VAL A 221 11.74 45.03 -1.48
N VAL A 222 12.29 46.21 -1.23
CA VAL A 222 13.62 46.43 -0.67
C VAL A 222 13.49 46.32 0.85
N LEU A 223 14.27 45.44 1.49
CA LEU A 223 14.53 45.49 2.93
C LEU A 223 16.01 45.85 3.15
N PRO A 224 16.32 46.80 4.05
CA PRO A 224 17.69 47.23 4.29
C PRO A 224 18.42 46.26 5.23
N GLY A 225 19.68 46.01 4.91
CA GLY A 225 20.60 45.29 5.79
C GLY A 225 21.01 46.14 7.00
N ARG A 226 21.27 45.48 8.14
CA ARG A 226 22.09 46.03 9.22
C ARG A 226 22.91 44.95 9.93
N ARG A 227 24.20 45.04 9.65
CA ARG A 227 25.43 44.72 10.39
C ARG A 227 25.37 43.86 11.67
N SER A 228 26.15 42.79 11.59
CA SER A 228 27.04 42.17 12.57
C SER A 228 27.63 43.10 13.64
N SER A 229 27.59 42.65 14.91
CA SER A 229 28.76 42.58 15.81
C SER A 229 28.40 42.01 17.20
N ALA A 230 29.00 40.88 17.56
CA ALA A 230 29.36 40.46 18.93
C ALA A 230 30.91 40.42 18.99
N PRO A 231 31.65 40.33 20.14
CA PRO A 231 31.24 39.75 21.43
C PRO A 231 31.90 40.32 22.76
N ARG A 232 31.46 39.74 23.91
CA ARG A 232 32.15 39.53 25.23
C ARG A 232 32.44 40.72 26.19
N PRO A 233 32.78 40.49 27.49
CA PRO A 233 32.25 39.55 28.51
C PRO A 233 31.92 40.26 29.87
N ALA A 234 31.60 39.46 30.90
CA ALA A 234 31.08 39.75 32.26
C ALA A 234 31.86 40.75 33.16
N PRO A 235 31.29 41.11 34.34
CA PRO A 235 31.81 40.48 35.56
C PRO A 235 30.76 40.11 36.65
N GLU A 236 31.13 39.10 37.45
CA GLU A 236 30.75 38.80 38.85
C GLU A 236 31.03 40.01 39.79
N PRO A 237 30.54 40.11 41.06
CA PRO A 237 30.46 39.02 42.06
C PRO A 237 29.31 39.10 43.11
N ALA A 238 29.19 38.05 43.94
CA ALA A 238 29.31 38.08 45.41
C ALA A 238 28.54 36.94 46.10
N VAL A 239 29.21 36.32 47.07
CA VAL A 239 28.86 35.10 47.81
C VAL A 239 28.42 35.43 49.24
N ALA A 240 27.57 34.54 49.79
CA ALA A 240 27.31 34.20 51.21
C ALA A 240 26.05 34.80 51.89
N PRO A 241 25.47 34.15 52.94
CA PRO A 241 25.67 32.79 53.47
C PRO A 241 24.38 31.94 53.59
N VAL A 242 24.61 30.66 53.90
CA VAL A 242 23.67 29.54 54.14
C VAL A 242 23.15 29.50 55.58
N ALA A 243 21.87 29.11 55.78
CA ALA A 243 21.31 28.15 56.77
C ALA A 243 19.84 28.49 57.16
N PRO A 244 19.04 27.57 57.75
CA PRO A 244 18.83 26.17 57.40
C PRO A 244 17.32 25.83 57.22
N GLU A 245 17.08 24.76 56.44
CA GLU A 245 16.16 23.65 56.72
C GLU A 245 14.73 23.93 57.25
N ALA A 246 13.73 23.79 56.36
CA ALA A 246 12.35 23.50 56.74
C ALA A 246 11.71 22.51 55.74
N ALA A 247 11.07 21.47 56.30
CA ALA A 247 10.55 20.27 55.67
C ALA A 247 9.55 20.50 54.50
N PRO A 248 9.46 19.56 53.54
CA PRO A 248 8.57 19.70 52.39
C PRO A 248 7.11 19.36 52.76
N LYS A 249 6.20 20.29 52.47
CA LYS A 249 4.76 20.02 52.39
C LYS A 249 4.46 19.33 51.06
N ALA A 250 3.75 18.21 51.15
CA ALA A 250 3.27 17.40 50.04
C ALA A 250 2.49 18.23 49.02
N VAL A 251 3.02 18.34 47.81
CA VAL A 251 2.30 18.76 46.62
C VAL A 251 1.65 17.52 46.05
N THR A 252 0.33 17.45 46.14
CA THR A 252 -0.49 16.43 45.49
C THR A 252 -0.34 16.56 43.97
N GLU A 253 0.33 15.58 43.36
CA GLU A 253 0.34 15.37 41.91
C GLU A 253 -1.10 15.22 41.41
N ALA A 254 -1.53 16.19 40.61
CA ALA A 254 -2.74 16.06 39.80
C ALA A 254 -2.47 15.01 38.71
N LYS A 255 -3.01 13.81 38.95
CA LYS A 255 -2.97 12.66 38.07
C LYS A 255 -3.62 13.02 36.73
N ALA A 256 -2.82 13.08 35.66
CA ALA A 256 -3.31 13.24 34.30
C ALA A 256 -4.39 12.18 33.99
N PRO A 257 -5.46 12.53 33.25
CA PRO A 257 -6.50 11.58 32.88
C PRO A 257 -5.87 10.46 32.06
N LYS A 258 -6.00 9.25 32.60
CA LYS A 258 -5.57 8.00 31.99
C LYS A 258 -6.40 7.83 30.71
N GLU A 259 -5.78 7.99 29.55
CA GLU A 259 -6.41 7.66 28.27
C GLU A 259 -6.97 6.24 28.37
N ALA A 260 -8.28 6.12 28.13
CA ALA A 260 -8.97 4.85 28.17
C ALA A 260 -8.35 3.94 27.09
N PRO A 261 -8.01 2.68 27.41
CA PRO A 261 -7.50 1.76 26.41
C PRO A 261 -8.54 1.59 25.30
N ALA A 262 -8.12 1.79 24.05
CA ALA A 262 -8.93 1.52 22.87
C ALA A 262 -9.51 0.11 22.99
N GLN A 263 -10.83 0.04 23.07
CA GLN A 263 -11.57 -1.17 23.39
C GLN A 263 -11.39 -2.20 22.27
N THR A 264 -10.72 -3.31 22.58
CA THR A 264 -10.42 -4.38 21.63
C THR A 264 -11.63 -5.32 21.51
N CYS A 265 -12.46 -5.12 20.49
CA CYS A 265 -13.42 -6.15 20.09
C CYS A 265 -12.63 -7.31 19.43
N ASN A 266 -12.73 -8.51 20.00
CA ASN A 266 -12.20 -9.72 19.36
C ASN A 266 -13.10 -10.05 18.15
N ASP A 267 -12.89 -9.35 17.02
CA ASP A 267 -13.55 -9.54 15.72
C ASP A 267 -13.10 -10.88 15.06
N ARG A 268 -13.25 -12.01 15.75
CA ARG A 268 -12.88 -13.33 15.23
C ARG A 268 -13.96 -14.00 14.38
N GLU A 269 -15.18 -13.46 14.35
CA GLU A 269 -16.15 -13.93 13.37
C GLU A 269 -15.74 -13.44 11.98
N PRO A 270 -15.72 -14.34 10.97
CA PRO A 270 -15.33 -13.96 9.63
C PRO A 270 -16.31 -12.92 9.13
N HIS A 271 -15.84 -11.67 9.05
CA HIS A 271 -16.49 -10.60 8.33
C HIS A 271 -17.07 -11.20 7.05
N LYS A 272 -18.39 -11.11 6.84
CA LYS A 272 -19.03 -11.60 5.62
C LYS A 272 -18.70 -10.60 4.51
N ILE A 273 -17.42 -10.59 4.13
CA ILE A 273 -16.81 -9.79 3.09
C ILE A 273 -17.18 -10.45 1.78
N TRP A 274 -17.92 -9.70 0.97
CA TRP A 274 -18.30 -10.09 -0.36
C TRP A 274 -17.20 -9.65 -1.31
N LYS A 275 -16.40 -10.63 -1.73
CA LYS A 275 -15.27 -10.37 -2.63
C LYS A 275 -15.71 -9.69 -3.91
N VAL A 276 -14.87 -8.77 -4.35
CA VAL A 276 -14.98 -8.05 -5.62
C VAL A 276 -13.69 -8.29 -6.41
N LEU A 277 -13.80 -8.44 -7.73
CA LEU A 277 -12.64 -8.66 -8.59
C LEU A 277 -11.65 -7.47 -8.52
N GLY A 278 -10.36 -7.79 -8.34
CA GLY A 278 -9.27 -6.82 -8.24
C GLY A 278 -8.66 -6.39 -9.58
N ASP A 279 -9.44 -5.82 -10.49
CA ASP A 279 -9.03 -5.44 -11.86
C ASP A 279 -8.92 -3.93 -12.09
N CYS A 280 -8.45 -3.19 -11.07
CA CYS A 280 -8.44 -1.71 -11.02
C CYS A 280 -9.82 -1.04 -10.98
N ARG A 281 -10.92 -1.81 -11.11
CA ARG A 281 -12.30 -1.31 -11.00
C ARG A 281 -12.94 -1.64 -9.67
N CYS A 282 -12.24 -2.25 -8.72
CA CYS A 282 -12.81 -2.79 -7.48
C CYS A 282 -13.71 -1.80 -6.72
N LEU A 283 -13.29 -0.53 -6.56
CA LEU A 283 -14.13 0.52 -5.96
C LEU A 283 -15.45 0.70 -6.72
N PHE A 284 -15.37 0.92 -8.03
CA PHE A 284 -16.53 1.17 -8.89
C PHE A 284 -17.43 -0.07 -9.02
N ARG A 285 -16.85 -1.27 -9.07
CA ARG A 285 -17.59 -2.54 -9.07
C ARG A 285 -18.33 -2.74 -7.75
N ALA A 286 -17.67 -2.53 -6.61
CA ALA A 286 -18.29 -2.65 -5.30
C ALA A 286 -19.51 -1.72 -5.19
N VAL A 287 -19.34 -0.44 -5.55
CA VAL A 287 -20.42 0.55 -5.53
C VAL A 287 -21.51 0.21 -6.55
N ALA A 288 -21.15 -0.11 -7.80
CA ALA A 288 -22.11 -0.46 -8.83
C ALA A 288 -22.95 -1.68 -8.45
N ARG A 289 -22.29 -2.67 -7.87
CA ARG A 289 -22.91 -3.90 -7.41
C ARG A 289 -23.90 -3.65 -6.28
N ALA A 290 -23.46 -3.00 -5.21
CA ALA A 290 -24.32 -2.69 -4.05
C ALA A 290 -25.51 -1.82 -4.46
N ARG A 291 -25.30 -0.91 -5.42
CA ARG A 291 -26.31 0.08 -5.77
C ARG A 291 -27.28 -0.32 -6.88
N TYR A 292 -26.79 -0.92 -7.95
CA TYR A 292 -27.53 -1.03 -9.20
C TYR A 292 -27.79 -2.47 -9.66
N LEU A 293 -27.03 -3.44 -9.17
CA LEU A 293 -27.01 -4.79 -9.76
C LEU A 293 -27.44 -5.89 -8.78
N ASP A 294 -26.82 -5.95 -7.61
CA ASP A 294 -26.90 -7.09 -6.70
C ASP A 294 -26.65 -6.64 -5.25
N HIS A 295 -27.54 -5.77 -4.75
CA HIS A 295 -27.48 -5.17 -3.40
C HIS A 295 -27.22 -6.23 -2.32
N HIS A 296 -27.89 -7.38 -2.42
CA HIS A 296 -27.88 -8.42 -1.39
C HIS A 296 -26.86 -9.55 -1.63
N ASN A 297 -25.94 -9.41 -2.61
CA ASN A 297 -24.98 -10.46 -2.98
C ASN A 297 -25.64 -11.84 -3.17
N ARG A 298 -26.67 -11.92 -4.02
CA ARG A 298 -27.39 -13.17 -4.31
C ARG A 298 -26.86 -13.88 -5.55
N LEU A 299 -26.14 -13.16 -6.41
CA LEU A 299 -25.56 -13.77 -7.61
C LEU A 299 -24.41 -14.72 -7.22
N PRO A 300 -24.36 -15.94 -7.78
CA PRO A 300 -23.27 -16.86 -7.54
C PRO A 300 -21.98 -16.31 -8.18
N ARG A 301 -20.89 -16.40 -7.41
CA ARG A 301 -19.58 -15.83 -7.75
C ARG A 301 -18.47 -16.81 -7.46
N ASP A 302 -17.35 -16.63 -8.15
CA ASP A 302 -16.13 -17.38 -7.90
C ASP A 302 -15.37 -16.85 -6.66
N ILE A 303 -14.20 -17.45 -6.40
CA ILE A 303 -13.34 -17.08 -5.27
C ILE A 303 -12.73 -15.67 -5.39
N LEU A 304 -12.71 -15.09 -6.60
CA LEU A 304 -12.21 -13.75 -6.87
C LEU A 304 -13.31 -12.70 -6.76
N GLY A 305 -14.56 -13.11 -6.57
CA GLY A 305 -15.71 -12.22 -6.48
C GLY A 305 -16.36 -11.91 -7.84
N GLU A 306 -16.00 -12.63 -8.90
CA GLU A 306 -16.55 -12.43 -10.23
C GLU A 306 -17.85 -13.25 -10.42
N PRO A 307 -18.91 -12.70 -11.06
CA PRO A 307 -20.10 -13.49 -11.39
C PRO A 307 -19.76 -14.74 -12.22
N LEU A 308 -20.39 -15.88 -11.91
CA LEU A 308 -20.19 -17.10 -12.71
C LEU A 308 -20.80 -17.00 -14.12
N ASP A 309 -21.84 -16.17 -14.28
CA ASP A 309 -22.50 -15.91 -15.56
C ASP A 309 -21.81 -14.78 -16.34
N GLU A 310 -21.41 -15.04 -17.59
CA GLU A 310 -20.67 -14.11 -18.43
C GLU A 310 -21.44 -12.81 -18.73
N ALA A 311 -22.76 -12.89 -18.90
CA ALA A 311 -23.56 -11.70 -19.14
C ALA A 311 -23.58 -10.78 -17.90
N GLN A 312 -23.65 -11.36 -16.70
CA GLN A 312 -23.49 -10.60 -15.45
C GLN A 312 -22.08 -10.01 -15.30
N ARG A 313 -21.02 -10.74 -15.68
CA ARG A 313 -19.64 -10.20 -15.66
C ARG A 313 -19.50 -8.95 -16.52
N THR A 314 -20.01 -9.03 -17.75
CA THR A 314 -20.00 -7.92 -18.70
C THR A 314 -20.82 -6.75 -18.18
N LYS A 315 -22.03 -7.00 -17.69
CA LYS A 315 -22.91 -5.96 -17.12
C LYS A 315 -22.26 -5.24 -15.93
N GLU A 316 -21.61 -5.98 -15.04
CA GLU A 316 -20.91 -5.39 -13.90
C GLU A 316 -19.73 -4.51 -14.34
N ARG A 317 -18.91 -4.99 -15.27
CA ARG A 317 -17.79 -4.23 -15.85
C ARG A 317 -18.27 -2.93 -16.50
N GLU A 318 -19.28 -3.01 -17.35
CA GLU A 318 -19.84 -1.85 -18.05
C GLU A 318 -20.46 -0.83 -17.09
N THR A 319 -21.15 -1.31 -16.05
CA THR A 319 -21.74 -0.43 -15.03
C THR A 319 -20.64 0.28 -14.22
N ALA A 320 -19.56 -0.43 -13.87
CA ALA A 320 -18.40 0.17 -13.20
C ALA A 320 -17.71 1.23 -14.06
N ASP A 321 -17.48 0.94 -15.35
CA ASP A 321 -16.87 1.88 -16.30
C ASP A 321 -17.77 3.11 -16.55
N LYS A 322 -19.09 2.90 -16.61
CA LYS A 322 -20.06 4.00 -16.69
C LYS A 322 -20.02 4.88 -15.43
N LEU A 323 -19.98 4.28 -14.25
CA LEU A 323 -19.90 5.02 -12.98
C LEU A 323 -18.60 5.84 -12.89
N ARG A 324 -17.46 5.26 -13.28
CA ARG A 324 -16.18 5.98 -13.38
C ARG A 324 -16.27 7.19 -14.32
N ARG A 325 -16.88 7.02 -15.50
CA ARG A 325 -17.08 8.14 -16.45
C ARG A 325 -17.93 9.25 -15.85
N CYS A 326 -19.02 8.90 -15.17
CA CYS A 326 -19.85 9.87 -14.45
C CYS A 326 -19.08 10.57 -13.33
N LEU A 327 -18.20 9.86 -12.62
CA LEU A 327 -17.29 10.44 -11.63
C LEU A 327 -16.35 11.45 -12.26
N CYS A 328 -15.66 11.11 -13.35
CA CYS A 328 -14.74 12.03 -14.02
C CYS A 328 -15.46 13.32 -14.48
N GLN A 329 -16.68 13.19 -15.00
CA GLN A 329 -17.52 14.35 -15.34
C GLN A 329 -17.88 15.20 -14.13
N ARG A 330 -18.10 14.59 -12.95
CA ARG A 330 -18.33 15.31 -11.70
C ARG A 330 -17.06 16.00 -11.22
N LEU A 331 -15.92 15.32 -11.23
CA LEU A 331 -14.62 15.89 -10.87
C LEU A 331 -14.28 17.11 -11.72
N GLN A 332 -14.56 17.06 -13.04
CA GLN A 332 -14.40 18.20 -13.95
C GLN A 332 -15.25 19.42 -13.54
N LYS A 333 -16.47 19.19 -13.05
CA LYS A 333 -17.36 20.26 -12.56
C LYS A 333 -16.96 20.80 -11.19
N CYS A 334 -16.11 20.08 -10.45
CA CYS A 334 -15.59 20.44 -9.14
C CYS A 334 -14.07 20.67 -9.19
N LYS A 335 -13.54 21.17 -10.31
CA LYS A 335 -12.11 21.24 -10.59
C LYS A 335 -11.33 21.92 -9.47
N GLU A 336 -11.80 23.06 -8.98
CA GLU A 336 -11.15 23.85 -7.94
C GLU A 336 -11.05 23.08 -6.62
N GLU A 337 -12.15 22.41 -6.25
CA GLU A 337 -12.22 21.59 -5.04
C GLU A 337 -11.30 20.37 -5.15
N VAL A 338 -11.30 19.67 -6.30
CA VAL A 338 -10.42 18.52 -6.52
C VAL A 338 -8.96 18.96 -6.51
N SER A 339 -8.64 20.09 -7.16
CA SER A 339 -7.27 20.62 -7.19
C SER A 339 -6.73 20.92 -5.80
N ALA A 340 -7.57 21.36 -4.87
CA ALA A 340 -7.19 21.61 -3.48
C ALA A 340 -6.93 20.33 -2.67
N LEU A 341 -7.44 19.17 -3.13
CA LEU A 341 -7.24 17.86 -2.51
C LEU A 341 -6.03 17.11 -3.06
N LEU A 342 -5.50 17.52 -4.21
CA LEU A 342 -4.34 16.87 -4.81
C LEU A 342 -3.07 17.20 -4.02
N GLU A 343 -2.32 16.17 -3.66
CA GLU A 343 -1.03 16.34 -3.00
C GLU A 343 0.07 16.67 -4.01
N GLY A 344 0.85 17.70 -3.71
CA GLY A 344 2.04 18.05 -4.47
C GLY A 344 1.75 18.76 -5.81
N PRO A 345 2.70 18.74 -6.76
CA PRO A 345 2.64 19.54 -7.98
C PRO A 345 1.84 18.88 -9.11
N VAL A 346 0.99 17.88 -8.83
CA VAL A 346 0.25 17.15 -9.86
C VAL A 346 -0.88 18.03 -10.42
N PRO A 347 -0.88 18.35 -11.73
CA PRO A 347 -1.97 19.12 -12.33
C PRO A 347 -3.29 18.35 -12.31
N PHE A 348 -4.41 19.05 -12.14
CA PHE A 348 -5.75 18.46 -12.17
C PHE A 348 -6.03 17.66 -13.45
N GLU A 349 -5.61 18.18 -14.60
CA GLU A 349 -5.80 17.54 -15.90
C GLU A 349 -5.05 16.20 -15.99
N GLU A 350 -3.86 16.11 -15.39
CA GLU A 350 -3.09 14.87 -15.33
C GLU A 350 -3.80 13.84 -14.43
N TYR A 351 -4.30 14.28 -13.27
CA TYR A 351 -5.08 13.44 -12.38
C TYR A 351 -6.35 12.90 -13.05
N LEU A 352 -7.12 13.78 -13.69
CA LEU A 352 -8.37 13.41 -14.34
C LEU A 352 -8.13 12.45 -15.51
N SER A 353 -7.13 12.73 -16.36
CA SER A 353 -6.74 11.86 -17.48
C SER A 353 -6.36 10.45 -16.99
N LYS A 354 -5.63 10.35 -15.88
CA LYS A 354 -5.34 9.06 -15.23
C LYS A 354 -6.62 8.39 -14.74
N MET A 355 -7.50 9.11 -14.03
CA MET A 355 -8.72 8.53 -13.47
C MET A 355 -9.70 8.01 -14.54
N GLU A 356 -9.69 8.61 -15.74
CA GLU A 356 -10.46 8.14 -16.89
C GLU A 356 -9.99 6.78 -17.43
N ASP A 357 -8.69 6.44 -17.30
CA ASP A 357 -8.19 5.11 -17.64
C ASP A 357 -8.72 4.07 -16.64
N TRP A 358 -9.39 3.05 -17.15
CA TRP A 358 -9.92 1.94 -16.35
C TRP A 358 -8.84 1.22 -15.54
N ARG A 359 -7.57 1.31 -15.94
CA ARG A 359 -6.41 0.73 -15.23
C ARG A 359 -6.00 1.51 -13.99
N THR A 360 -6.53 2.70 -13.77
CA THR A 360 -6.26 3.51 -12.58
C THR A 360 -7.19 3.12 -11.44
N TRP A 361 -6.68 3.03 -10.22
CA TRP A 361 -7.50 2.69 -9.06
C TRP A 361 -8.27 3.89 -8.55
N GLY A 362 -9.48 3.64 -8.07
CA GLY A 362 -10.22 4.65 -7.31
C GLY A 362 -9.54 4.92 -5.96
N ASP A 363 -9.50 6.19 -5.58
CA ASP A 363 -8.82 6.70 -4.40
C ASP A 363 -9.82 7.38 -3.44
N GLU A 364 -9.30 8.06 -2.41
CA GLU A 364 -10.12 8.79 -1.44
C GLU A 364 -10.86 9.98 -2.06
N ILE A 365 -10.28 10.64 -3.07
CA ILE A 365 -10.97 11.70 -3.81
C ILE A 365 -12.21 11.10 -4.49
N CYS A 366 -12.12 9.90 -5.07
CA CYS A 366 -13.29 9.22 -5.61
C CYS A 366 -14.37 8.99 -4.56
N LEU A 367 -14.00 8.52 -3.36
CA LEU A 367 -14.93 8.30 -2.24
C LEU A 367 -15.65 9.57 -1.80
N LYS A 368 -14.97 10.72 -1.86
CA LYS A 368 -15.59 12.03 -1.55
C LYS A 368 -16.75 12.38 -2.49
N PHE A 369 -16.61 12.12 -3.78
CA PHE A 369 -17.58 12.57 -4.80
C PHE A 369 -18.57 11.48 -5.24
N LEU A 370 -18.29 10.20 -4.98
CA LEU A 370 -19.19 9.09 -5.32
C LEU A 370 -20.58 9.21 -4.67
N PRO A 371 -20.73 9.55 -3.37
CA PRO A 371 -22.04 9.66 -2.72
C PRO A 371 -23.01 10.60 -3.43
N ASP A 372 -22.53 11.72 -3.99
CA ASP A 372 -23.33 12.67 -4.77
C ASP A 372 -23.93 12.04 -6.04
N LEU A 373 -23.23 11.08 -6.63
CA LEU A 373 -23.65 10.41 -7.88
C LEU A 373 -24.65 9.30 -7.62
N ILE A 374 -24.44 8.55 -6.55
CA ILE A 374 -25.24 7.36 -6.24
C ILE A 374 -26.43 7.67 -5.30
N GLY A 375 -26.43 8.85 -4.67
CA GLY A 375 -27.44 9.30 -3.73
C GLY A 375 -27.53 8.40 -2.50
N CYS A 376 -26.38 7.96 -1.97
CA CYS A 376 -26.33 7.20 -0.72
C CYS A 376 -24.96 7.35 -0.05
N PRO A 377 -24.89 7.25 1.28
CA PRO A 377 -23.63 7.24 2.01
C PRO A 377 -22.74 6.06 1.65
N ILE A 378 -21.43 6.25 1.85
CA ILE A 378 -20.43 5.19 1.77
C ILE A 378 -19.63 5.17 3.08
N GLN A 379 -19.73 4.07 3.82
CA GLN A 379 -18.91 3.81 5.00
C GLN A 379 -17.76 2.89 4.60
N VAL A 380 -16.52 3.24 4.96
CA VAL A 380 -15.34 2.42 4.69
C VAL A 380 -14.78 1.90 6.00
N TYR A 381 -14.55 0.60 6.07
CA TYR A 381 -13.79 -0.05 7.14
C TYR A 381 -12.47 -0.56 6.61
N SER A 382 -11.48 -0.63 7.50
CA SER A 382 -10.19 -1.24 7.21
C SER A 382 -9.71 -2.04 8.41
N TRP A 383 -8.81 -2.98 8.16
CA TRP A 383 -8.14 -3.76 9.20
C TRP A 383 -6.79 -3.14 9.56
N ASN A 384 -6.60 -2.82 10.84
CA ASN A 384 -5.30 -2.50 11.37
C ASN A 384 -4.63 -3.83 11.78
N SER A 385 -3.67 -4.29 10.97
CA SER A 385 -2.95 -5.53 11.25
C SER A 385 -2.03 -5.45 12.47
N GLU A 386 -1.58 -4.26 12.85
CA GLU A 386 -0.69 -4.06 14.01
C GLU A 386 -1.46 -4.20 15.31
N GLN A 387 -2.66 -3.61 15.35
CA GLN A 387 -3.54 -3.65 16.52
C GLN A 387 -4.48 -4.85 16.51
N GLY A 388 -4.55 -5.57 15.38
CA GLY A 388 -5.46 -6.70 15.20
C GLY A 388 -6.93 -6.30 15.35
N LEU A 389 -7.30 -5.12 14.83
CA LEU A 389 -8.67 -4.59 14.97
C LEU A 389 -9.18 -3.93 13.69
N THR A 390 -10.50 -3.98 13.52
CA THR A 390 -11.21 -3.23 12.49
C THR A 390 -11.40 -1.79 12.94
N PHE A 391 -11.06 -0.83 12.08
CA PHE A 391 -11.30 0.59 12.33
C PHE A 391 -12.11 1.24 11.22
N ASP A 392 -12.80 2.32 11.59
CA ASP A 392 -13.50 3.20 10.66
C ASP A 392 -12.47 4.01 9.87
N ALA A 393 -12.41 3.78 8.56
CA ALA A 393 -11.49 4.47 7.67
C ALA A 393 -12.09 5.77 7.10
N GLY A 394 -13.39 5.99 7.25
CA GLY A 394 -14.08 7.18 6.77
C GLY A 394 -15.53 6.92 6.39
N MET A 395 -16.36 7.92 6.64
CA MET A 395 -17.76 7.98 6.20
C MET A 395 -17.94 9.14 5.23
N TYR A 396 -18.45 8.84 4.04
CA TYR A 396 -18.62 9.79 2.95
C TYR A 396 -20.10 9.99 2.66
N LEU A 397 -20.59 11.21 2.83
CA LEU A 397 -22.00 11.56 2.73
C LEU A 397 -22.28 12.33 1.44
N PRO A 398 -23.47 12.18 0.82
CA PRO A 398 -23.91 13.08 -0.24
C PRO A 398 -23.98 14.52 0.29
N THR A 399 -23.51 15.47 -0.52
CA THR A 399 -23.55 16.91 -0.21
C THR A 399 -24.99 17.40 -0.09
N ASP A 400 -25.85 16.91 -1.00
CA ASP A 400 -27.27 17.22 -1.01
C ASP A 400 -28.04 16.22 -0.15
N LYS A 401 -28.43 16.65 1.04
CA LYS A 401 -29.21 15.83 1.99
C LYS A 401 -30.57 15.40 1.43
N VAL A 402 -31.13 16.10 0.43
CA VAL A 402 -32.38 15.69 -0.22
C VAL A 402 -32.19 14.42 -1.05
N LYS A 403 -30.96 14.17 -1.51
CA LYS A 403 -30.59 12.95 -2.26
C LYS A 403 -30.18 11.80 -1.35
N LEU A 404 -30.15 12.01 -0.03
CA LEU A 404 -29.80 10.99 0.93
C LEU A 404 -30.89 9.92 0.92
N LYS A 405 -30.59 8.75 0.34
CA LYS A 405 -31.39 7.55 0.57
C LYS A 405 -30.96 6.89 1.89
N GLU A 406 -31.87 6.11 2.47
CA GLU A 406 -31.70 5.48 3.78
C GLU A 406 -30.58 4.41 3.79
N ASP A 407 -30.33 3.76 2.65
CA ASP A 407 -29.33 2.70 2.56
C ASP A 407 -27.89 3.25 2.54
N CYS A 408 -27.00 2.67 3.35
CA CYS A 408 -25.57 2.93 3.33
C CYS A 408 -24.81 1.80 2.61
N ILE A 409 -23.85 2.14 1.74
CA ILE A 409 -22.93 1.16 1.16
C ILE A 409 -21.74 0.99 2.10
N VAL A 410 -21.47 -0.24 2.52
CA VAL A 410 -20.34 -0.55 3.40
C VAL A 410 -19.23 -1.21 2.59
N LEU A 411 -18.07 -0.57 2.55
CA LEU A 411 -16.87 -1.04 1.86
C LEU A 411 -15.83 -1.57 2.86
N TRP A 412 -15.10 -2.58 2.43
CA TRP A 412 -13.91 -3.07 3.11
C TRP A 412 -12.67 -2.74 2.32
N TYR A 413 -11.81 -1.89 2.87
CA TYR A 413 -10.52 -1.58 2.31
C TYR A 413 -9.44 -2.50 2.86
N ASN A 414 -8.64 -3.12 1.99
CA ASN A 414 -7.58 -4.05 2.39
C ASN A 414 -6.29 -3.36 2.90
N GLY A 415 -6.32 -2.04 3.10
CA GLY A 415 -5.17 -1.25 3.52
C GLY A 415 -4.11 -0.99 2.44
N LYS A 416 -4.37 -1.34 1.16
CA LYS A 416 -3.41 -1.04 0.08
C LYS A 416 -4.05 -0.53 -1.20
N THR A 417 -5.02 -1.27 -1.72
CA THR A 417 -5.28 -1.27 -3.17
C THR A 417 -6.70 -1.62 -3.56
N HIS A 418 -7.45 -2.23 -2.65
CA HIS A 418 -8.61 -3.02 -3.02
C HIS A 418 -9.77 -2.77 -2.09
N TYR A 419 -10.95 -2.68 -2.70
CA TYR A 419 -12.23 -2.54 -2.03
C TYR A 419 -13.07 -3.78 -2.28
N ASP A 420 -13.51 -4.41 -1.20
CA ASP A 420 -14.55 -5.43 -1.19
C ASP A 420 -15.86 -4.82 -0.62
N LEU A 421 -16.97 -5.55 -0.73
CA LEU A 421 -18.22 -5.19 -0.05
C LEU A 421 -18.33 -5.89 1.30
N VAL A 422 -19.07 -5.29 2.21
CA VAL A 422 -19.43 -5.90 3.50
C VAL A 422 -20.93 -6.07 3.58
N SER A 423 -21.38 -7.22 4.09
CA SER A 423 -22.81 -7.42 4.35
C SER A 423 -23.34 -6.45 5.38
N THR A 424 -24.56 -5.95 5.19
CA THR A 424 -25.28 -5.15 6.18
C THR A 424 -25.54 -5.91 7.49
N GLU A 425 -25.70 -7.23 7.43
CA GLU A 425 -25.82 -8.13 8.60
C GLU A 425 -24.60 -7.98 9.53
N TRP A 426 -23.40 -7.98 8.96
CA TRP A 426 -22.17 -7.78 9.72
C TRP A 426 -22.10 -6.39 10.36
N LEU A 427 -22.54 -5.35 9.66
CA LEU A 427 -22.57 -4.00 10.22
C LEU A 427 -23.49 -3.94 11.46
N GLN A 428 -24.70 -4.49 11.34
CA GLN A 428 -25.65 -4.56 12.45
C GLN A 428 -25.08 -5.33 13.64
N TRP A 429 -24.45 -6.48 13.38
CA TRP A 429 -23.77 -7.25 14.43
C TRP A 429 -22.67 -6.44 15.13
N ARG A 430 -21.83 -5.72 14.37
CA ARG A 430 -20.76 -4.88 14.91
C ARG A 430 -21.31 -3.74 15.76
N GLU A 431 -22.32 -3.03 15.27
CA GLU A 431 -22.96 -1.93 16.00
C GLU A 431 -23.59 -2.44 17.31
N ASN A 432 -24.30 -3.57 17.26
CA ASN A 432 -24.88 -4.19 18.45
C ASN A 432 -23.79 -4.61 19.45
N THR A 433 -22.65 -5.11 18.98
CA THR A 433 -21.51 -5.52 19.82
C THR A 433 -20.87 -4.30 20.50
N ILE A 434 -20.67 -3.20 19.77
CA ILE A 434 -20.17 -1.94 20.33
C ILE A 434 -21.13 -1.41 21.39
N LEU A 435 -22.43 -1.35 21.10
CA LEU A 435 -23.43 -0.87 22.06
C LEU A 435 -23.51 -1.74 23.31
N SER A 436 -23.46 -3.07 23.15
CA SER A 436 -23.53 -4.02 24.27
C SER A 436 -22.27 -4.04 25.14
N SER A 437 -21.15 -3.54 24.61
CA SER A 437 -19.88 -3.46 25.36
C SER A 437 -19.66 -2.10 26.04
N ALA A 438 -20.51 -1.12 25.75
CA ALA A 438 -20.51 0.19 26.38
C ALA A 438 -21.40 0.25 27.64
N THR A 439 -22.26 -0.75 27.84
CA THR A 439 -23.07 -0.99 29.05
C THR A 439 -22.34 -1.92 30.02
#